data_AF-A0A0A2JS23-F1
#
_entry.id   AF-A0A0A2JS23-F1
#
_cell.length_a   1.000
_cell.length_b   1.000
_cell.length_c   1.000
_cell.angle_alpha   90.00
_cell.angle_beta   90.00
_cell.angle_gamma   90.00
#
_symmetry.space_group_name_H-M   'P 1'
#
loop_
_entity.id
_entity.type
_entity.pdbx_description
1 polymer ?
#
loop_
_entity_poly.entity_id
_entity_poly.type
_entity_poly.pdbx_seq_one_letter_code
_entity_poly.pdbx_strand_id
1 'polypeptide(L)'
;MIRGLNSIYLQAEHVQKPQDIEDFLFFIKSWASWVSDHHILEETQMFPGFEKVIGTAGFLDTNVEQHHAFQPQLKILQEYSSHTGHADYDAKTIRRTIEEMAPSFHRHLSDEFNSLLSMEPYNEAALLKVYKNCVAEATKQDKVYCDLQTLEIERDY
;
A
#
# COMPACT_ATOMS: atom_id res chain seq x y z
N MET A 1 -5.96 1.32 3.99
CA MET A 1 -5.94 1.34 2.51
C MET A 1 -7.11 2.11 1.92
N ILE A 2 -8.33 1.53 1.86
CA ILE A 2 -9.53 2.13 1.22
C ILE A 2 -9.80 3.59 1.65
N ARG A 3 -9.76 3.88 2.96
CA ARG A 3 -10.00 5.25 3.45
C ARG A 3 -9.01 6.27 2.88
N GLY A 4 -7.74 5.90 2.75
CA GLY A 4 -6.72 6.77 2.15
C GLY A 4 -6.99 6.99 0.66
N LEU A 5 -7.30 5.93 -0.09
CA LEU A 5 -7.66 6.04 -1.51
C LEU A 5 -8.86 6.97 -1.73
N ASN A 6 -9.92 6.79 -0.93
CA ASN A 6 -11.11 7.63 -1.00
C ASN A 6 -10.82 9.09 -0.66
N SER A 7 -10.00 9.35 0.37
CA SER A 7 -9.56 10.70 0.72
C SER A 7 -8.81 11.35 -0.43
N ILE A 8 -7.86 10.63 -1.06
CA ILE A 8 -7.11 11.17 -2.20
C ILE A 8 -8.06 11.48 -3.36
N TYR A 9 -8.92 10.55 -3.74
CA TYR A 9 -9.85 10.73 -4.87
C TYR A 9 -10.79 11.93 -4.69
N LEU A 10 -11.37 12.05 -3.48
CA LEU A 10 -12.33 13.11 -3.17
C LEU A 10 -11.66 14.48 -3.04
N GLN A 11 -10.49 14.56 -2.41
CA GLN A 11 -9.84 15.85 -2.14
C GLN A 11 -9.07 16.40 -3.34
N ALA A 12 -8.73 15.58 -4.33
CA ALA A 12 -7.89 16.01 -5.46
C ALA A 12 -8.39 17.30 -6.15
N GLU A 13 -9.69 17.49 -6.33
CA GLU A 13 -10.25 18.68 -7.00
C GLU A 13 -10.42 19.89 -6.07
N HIS A 14 -10.28 19.69 -4.76
CA HIS A 14 -10.58 20.70 -3.74
C HIS A 14 -9.32 21.35 -3.16
N VAL A 15 -8.16 20.72 -3.30
CA VAL A 15 -6.87 21.27 -2.86
C VAL A 15 -6.35 22.23 -3.94
N GLN A 16 -6.23 23.52 -3.60
CA GLN A 16 -5.95 24.58 -4.58
C GLN A 16 -4.79 25.51 -4.20
N LYS A 17 -4.45 25.64 -2.91
CA LYS A 17 -3.36 26.51 -2.49
C LYS A 17 -2.02 25.80 -2.71
N PRO A 18 -0.97 26.50 -3.15
CA PRO A 18 0.34 25.90 -3.38
C PRO A 18 0.85 25.01 -2.23
N GLN A 19 0.82 25.52 -0.99
CA GLN A 19 1.24 24.74 0.18
C GLN A 19 0.36 23.51 0.41
N ASP A 20 -0.97 23.66 0.36
CA ASP A 20 -1.90 22.55 0.57
C ASP A 20 -1.68 21.46 -0.51
N ILE A 21 -1.31 21.85 -1.73
CA ILE A 21 -0.99 20.92 -2.83
C ILE A 21 0.30 20.14 -2.52
N GLU A 22 1.35 20.79 -2.03
CA GLU A 22 2.60 20.12 -1.64
C GLU A 22 2.36 19.11 -0.52
N ASP A 23 1.64 19.51 0.52
CA ASP A 23 1.26 18.63 1.64
C ASP A 23 0.41 17.46 1.15
N PHE A 24 -0.49 17.70 0.19
CA PHE A 24 -1.34 16.67 -0.40
C PHE A 24 -0.55 15.70 -1.28
N LEU A 25 0.40 16.17 -2.08
CA LEU A 25 1.32 15.34 -2.85
C LEU A 25 2.18 14.47 -1.94
N PHE A 26 2.70 15.03 -0.84
CA PHE A 26 3.40 14.26 0.19
C PHE A 26 2.49 13.17 0.78
N PHE A 27 1.25 13.50 1.15
CA PHE A 27 0.28 12.52 1.64
C PHE A 27 0.03 11.39 0.65
N ILE A 28 -0.15 11.70 -0.65
CA ILE A 28 -0.33 10.69 -1.70
C ILE A 28 0.90 9.78 -1.80
N LYS A 29 2.11 10.36 -1.82
CA LYS A 29 3.37 9.61 -1.86
C LYS A 29 3.48 8.66 -0.68
N SER A 30 3.25 9.16 0.53
CA SER A 30 3.31 8.35 1.76
C SER A 30 2.29 7.21 1.74
N TRP A 31 1.05 7.50 1.32
CA TRP A 31 0.02 6.47 1.19
C TRP A 31 0.42 5.40 0.16
N ALA A 32 0.91 5.81 -1.01
CA ALA A 32 1.28 4.87 -2.07
C ALA A 32 2.49 4.00 -1.68
N SER A 33 3.50 4.58 -1.03
CA SER A 33 4.64 3.83 -0.48
C SER A 33 4.18 2.81 0.55
N TRP A 34 3.37 3.23 1.53
CA TRP A 34 2.87 2.33 2.57
C TRP A 34 2.04 1.17 2.00
N VAL A 35 1.20 1.43 1.00
CA VAL A 35 0.47 0.37 0.28
C VAL A 35 1.46 -0.58 -0.41
N SER A 36 2.50 -0.06 -1.08
CA SER A 36 3.52 -0.90 -1.70
C SER A 36 4.25 -1.78 -0.68
N ASP A 37 4.73 -1.18 0.41
CA ASP A 37 5.50 -1.86 1.45
C ASP A 37 4.68 -2.95 2.15
N HIS A 38 3.39 -2.70 2.38
CA HIS A 38 2.46 -3.72 2.89
C HIS A 38 2.42 -4.96 2.00
N HIS A 39 2.13 -4.83 0.71
CA HIS A 39 2.00 -6.00 -0.17
C HIS A 39 3.35 -6.68 -0.42
N ILE A 40 4.47 -5.94 -0.41
CA ILE A 40 5.82 -6.53 -0.43
C ILE A 40 6.04 -7.44 0.79
N LEU A 41 5.65 -7.01 1.99
CA LEU A 41 5.77 -7.84 3.19
C LEU A 41 4.90 -9.09 3.11
N GLU A 42 3.72 -8.99 2.51
CA GLU A 42 2.84 -10.13 2.31
C GLU A 42 3.49 -11.18 1.40
N GLU A 43 3.96 -10.76 0.23
CA GLU A 43 4.59 -11.66 -0.75
C GLU A 43 5.92 -12.24 -0.27
N THR A 44 6.72 -11.45 0.46
CA THR A 44 8.06 -11.88 0.88
C THR A 44 8.08 -12.66 2.18
N GLN A 45 7.05 -12.53 3.03
CA GLN A 45 7.04 -13.11 4.37
C GLN A 45 5.72 -13.76 4.76
N MET A 46 4.60 -13.04 4.68
CA MET A 46 3.33 -13.52 5.23
C MET A 46 2.80 -14.73 4.46
N PHE A 47 2.64 -14.60 3.14
CA PHE A 47 2.09 -15.65 2.29
C PHE A 47 2.99 -16.88 2.27
N PRO A 48 4.31 -16.80 2.05
CA PRO A 48 5.19 -17.97 2.15
C PRO A 48 5.15 -18.63 3.54
N GLY A 49 5.00 -17.82 4.60
CA GLY A 49 4.86 -18.31 5.97
C GLY A 49 3.57 -19.10 6.17
N PHE A 50 2.44 -18.61 5.67
CA PHE A 50 1.16 -19.31 5.71
C PHE A 50 1.19 -20.60 4.88
N GLU A 51 1.71 -20.54 3.66
CA GLU A 51 1.85 -21.71 2.79
C GLU A 51 2.68 -22.83 3.42
N LYS A 52 3.74 -22.48 4.15
CA LYS A 52 4.55 -23.44 4.92
C LYS A 52 3.76 -24.11 6.04
N VAL A 53 2.88 -23.38 6.72
CA VAL A 53 2.01 -23.93 7.78
C VAL A 53 0.93 -24.82 7.19
N ILE A 54 0.34 -24.40 6.08
CA ILE A 54 -0.70 -25.10 5.32
C ILE A 54 -0.13 -26.36 4.65
N GLY A 55 1.14 -26.35 4.26
CA GLY A 55 1.80 -27.43 3.52
C GLY A 55 1.46 -27.45 2.03
N THR A 56 0.90 -26.36 1.49
CA THR A 56 0.53 -26.22 0.08
C THR A 56 1.21 -24.98 -0.49
N ALA A 57 2.18 -25.18 -1.38
CA ALA A 57 2.83 -24.08 -2.10
C ALA A 57 1.86 -23.48 -3.13
N GLY A 58 1.87 -22.15 -3.27
CA GLY A 58 0.97 -21.43 -4.17
C GLY A 58 -0.48 -21.39 -3.70
N PHE A 59 -0.76 -21.67 -2.42
CA PHE A 59 -2.10 -21.51 -1.84
C PHE A 59 -2.60 -20.06 -1.99
N LEU A 60 -1.69 -19.08 -2.04
CA LEU A 60 -1.99 -17.66 -2.15
C LEU A 60 -1.53 -17.03 -3.47
N ASP A 61 -1.22 -17.81 -4.49
CA ASP A 61 -0.75 -17.29 -5.79
C ASP A 61 -1.78 -16.34 -6.43
N THR A 62 -3.08 -16.62 -6.27
CA THR A 62 -4.12 -15.70 -6.75
C THR A 62 -4.04 -14.32 -6.06
N ASN A 63 -3.69 -14.27 -4.77
CA ASN A 63 -3.49 -12.98 -4.07
C ASN A 63 -2.28 -12.24 -4.64
N VAL A 64 -1.17 -12.93 -4.90
CA VAL A 64 0.02 -12.37 -5.54
C VAL A 64 -0.28 -11.84 -6.93
N GLU A 65 -0.99 -12.60 -7.76
CA GLU A 65 -1.43 -12.16 -9.09
C GLU A 65 -2.30 -10.90 -9.03
N GLN A 66 -3.16 -10.81 -8.01
CA GLN A 66 -3.99 -9.64 -7.78
C GLN A 66 -3.18 -8.42 -7.33
N HIS A 67 -2.09 -8.59 -6.57
CA HIS A 67 -1.15 -7.51 -6.27
C HIS A 67 -0.57 -6.93 -7.56
N HIS A 68 -0.04 -7.79 -8.41
CA HIS A 68 0.56 -7.41 -9.68
C HIS A 68 -0.42 -6.69 -10.62
N ALA A 69 -1.73 -6.90 -10.45
CA ALA A 69 -2.76 -6.26 -11.25
C ALA A 69 -3.02 -4.78 -10.89
N PHE A 70 -2.68 -4.31 -9.69
CA PHE A 70 -2.84 -2.88 -9.31
C PHE A 70 -1.51 -2.15 -9.07
N GLN A 71 -0.43 -2.89 -8.77
CA GLN A 71 0.89 -2.32 -8.50
C GLN A 71 1.39 -1.33 -9.59
N PRO A 72 1.18 -1.55 -10.90
CA PRO A 72 1.62 -0.61 -11.92
C PRO A 72 0.99 0.79 -11.76
N GLN A 73 -0.32 0.86 -11.52
CA GLN A 73 -1.02 2.13 -11.31
C GLN A 73 -0.65 2.77 -9.97
N LEU A 74 -0.45 1.96 -8.92
CA LEU A 74 0.05 2.45 -7.64
C LEU A 74 1.42 3.14 -7.80
N LYS A 75 2.31 2.54 -8.59
CA LYS A 75 3.62 3.10 -8.90
C LYS A 75 3.51 4.41 -9.68
N ILE A 76 2.63 4.49 -10.68
CA ILE A 76 2.37 5.75 -11.41
C ILE A 76 1.90 6.85 -10.45
N LEU A 77 0.99 6.54 -9.52
CA LEU A 77 0.51 7.50 -8.52
C LEU A 77 1.65 7.96 -7.59
N GLN A 78 2.48 7.02 -7.13
CA GLN A 78 3.64 7.32 -6.30
C GLN A 78 4.67 8.20 -7.03
N GLU A 79 4.99 7.88 -8.29
CA GLU A 79 5.94 8.64 -9.10
C GLU A 79 5.41 10.04 -9.39
N TYR A 80 4.13 10.17 -9.75
CA TYR A 80 3.48 11.46 -9.95
C TYR A 80 3.61 12.33 -8.69
N SER A 81 3.22 11.80 -7.53
CA SER A 81 3.27 12.51 -6.26
C SER A 81 4.68 12.84 -5.76
N SER A 82 5.70 12.10 -6.21
CA SER A 82 7.10 12.32 -5.82
C SER A 82 7.84 13.36 -6.67
N HIS A 83 7.38 13.60 -7.90
CA HIS A 83 8.10 14.43 -8.88
C HIS A 83 7.29 15.61 -9.42
N THR A 84 6.03 15.76 -9.00
CA THR A 84 5.18 16.89 -9.37
C THR A 84 5.32 17.99 -8.34
N GLY A 85 5.59 19.22 -8.78
CA GLY A 85 5.49 20.42 -7.93
C GLY A 85 4.09 21.02 -7.97
N HIS A 86 3.79 21.94 -7.05
CA HIS A 86 2.45 22.54 -6.96
C HIS A 86 1.98 23.22 -8.26
N ALA A 87 2.90 23.73 -9.09
CA ALA A 87 2.60 24.39 -10.35
C ALA A 87 2.12 23.42 -11.45
N ASP A 88 2.54 22.17 -11.39
CA ASP A 88 2.22 21.11 -12.36
C ASP A 88 1.14 20.14 -11.85
N TYR A 89 0.56 20.46 -10.69
CA TYR A 89 -0.51 19.67 -10.09
C TYR A 89 -1.76 19.64 -10.96
N ASP A 90 -2.24 18.45 -11.24
CA ASP A 90 -3.44 18.17 -12.01
C ASP A 90 -4.27 17.10 -11.31
N ALA A 91 -5.37 17.55 -10.71
CA ALA A 91 -6.35 16.70 -10.04
C ALA A 91 -6.87 15.58 -10.96
N LYS A 92 -6.99 15.82 -12.28
CA LYS A 92 -7.50 14.83 -13.23
C LYS A 92 -6.54 13.65 -13.39
N THR A 93 -5.24 13.91 -13.39
CA THR A 93 -4.21 12.87 -13.45
C THR A 93 -4.29 11.94 -12.24
N ILE A 94 -4.47 12.49 -11.03
CA ILE A 94 -4.66 11.68 -9.80
C ILE A 94 -5.93 10.85 -9.91
N ARG A 95 -7.07 11.48 -10.24
CA ARG A 95 -8.37 10.79 -10.30
C ARG A 95 -8.39 9.69 -11.35
N ARG A 96 -7.87 9.94 -12.56
CA ARG A 96 -7.80 8.92 -13.61
C ARG A 96 -6.94 7.73 -13.17
N THR A 97 -5.78 7.99 -12.58
CA THR A 97 -4.90 6.91 -12.08
C THR A 97 -5.62 6.06 -11.02
N ILE A 98 -6.38 6.69 -10.13
CA ILE A 98 -7.19 5.98 -9.13
C ILE A 98 -8.34 5.19 -9.79
N GLU A 99 -9.04 5.75 -10.77
CA GLU A 99 -10.12 5.06 -11.49
C GLU A 99 -9.62 3.82 -12.22
N GLU A 100 -8.40 3.85 -12.77
CA GLU A 100 -7.75 2.71 -13.41
C GLU A 100 -7.28 1.65 -12.39
N MET A 101 -6.81 2.07 -11.20
CA MET A 101 -6.31 1.19 -10.14
C MET A 101 -7.44 0.54 -9.31
N ALA A 102 -8.48 1.30 -9.01
CA ALA A 102 -9.48 0.95 -8.00
C ALA A 102 -10.18 -0.39 -8.23
N PRO A 103 -10.53 -0.81 -9.47
CA PRO A 103 -11.19 -2.09 -9.69
C PRO A 103 -10.34 -3.30 -9.28
N SER A 104 -9.06 -3.34 -9.64
CA SER A 104 -8.16 -4.44 -9.28
C SER A 104 -7.79 -4.38 -7.79
N PHE A 105 -7.54 -3.19 -7.25
CA PHE A 105 -7.25 -3.01 -5.83
C PHE A 105 -8.41 -3.41 -4.91
N HIS A 106 -9.64 -3.00 -5.24
CA HIS A 106 -10.83 -3.40 -4.49
C HIS A 106 -11.07 -4.91 -4.56
N ARG A 107 -10.89 -5.52 -5.74
CA ARG A 107 -11.01 -6.97 -5.90
C ARG A 107 -10.02 -7.69 -4.97
N HIS A 108 -8.75 -7.29 -5.01
CA HIS A 108 -7.73 -7.86 -4.15
C HIS A 108 -8.12 -7.84 -2.67
N LEU A 109 -8.45 -6.65 -2.13
CA LEU A 109 -8.80 -6.49 -0.71
C LEU A 109 -10.05 -7.30 -0.32
N SER A 110 -10.98 -7.51 -1.26
CA SER A 110 -12.18 -8.33 -1.04
C SER A 110 -11.87 -9.83 -1.06
N ASP A 111 -11.05 -10.27 -2.02
CA ASP A 111 -10.74 -11.69 -2.22
C ASP A 111 -9.77 -12.21 -1.17
N GLU A 112 -8.79 -11.40 -0.77
CA GLU A 112 -7.85 -11.74 0.31
C GLU A 112 -8.55 -12.09 1.61
N PHE A 113 -9.60 -11.35 1.99
CA PHE A 113 -10.39 -11.68 3.15
C PHE A 113 -10.93 -13.13 3.08
N ASN A 114 -11.43 -13.55 1.92
CA ASN A 114 -11.92 -14.91 1.72
C ASN A 114 -10.77 -15.93 1.72
N SER A 115 -9.63 -15.61 1.11
CA SER A 115 -8.42 -16.46 1.16
C SER A 115 -7.97 -16.71 2.60
N LEU A 116 -7.92 -15.67 3.43
CA LEU A 116 -7.55 -15.78 4.85
C LEU A 116 -8.59 -16.58 5.64
N LEU A 117 -9.89 -16.37 5.40
CA LEU A 117 -10.94 -17.18 6.04
C LEU A 117 -10.86 -18.66 5.67
N SER A 118 -10.48 -18.97 4.44
CA SER A 118 -10.31 -20.36 3.99
C SER A 118 -9.23 -21.12 4.75
N MET A 119 -8.38 -20.42 5.51
CA MET A 119 -7.34 -21.00 6.35
C MET A 119 -7.86 -21.50 7.72
N GLU A 120 -9.13 -21.30 8.06
CA GLU A 120 -9.75 -21.75 9.32
C GLU A 120 -9.42 -23.22 9.69
N PRO A 121 -9.42 -24.20 8.75
CA PRO A 121 -9.17 -25.60 9.10
C PRO A 121 -7.72 -25.92 9.50
N TYR A 122 -6.77 -24.99 9.32
CA TYR A 122 -5.35 -25.22 9.57
C TYR A 122 -4.92 -24.78 10.98
N ASN A 123 -3.63 -24.95 11.29
CA ASN A 123 -3.10 -24.68 12.63
C ASN A 123 -3.12 -23.18 12.97
N GLU A 124 -4.18 -22.75 13.66
CA GLU A 124 -4.41 -21.37 14.11
C GLU A 124 -3.19 -20.78 14.84
N ALA A 125 -2.61 -21.50 15.80
CA ALA A 125 -1.49 -20.99 16.59
C ALA A 125 -0.23 -20.74 15.73
N ALA A 126 0.01 -21.60 14.74
CA ALA A 126 1.12 -21.44 13.81
C ALA A 126 0.88 -20.28 12.81
N LEU A 127 -0.34 -20.16 12.27
CA LEU A 127 -0.75 -19.04 11.41
C LEU A 127 -0.64 -17.70 12.15
N LEU A 128 -1.18 -17.63 13.37
CA LEU A 128 -1.10 -16.43 14.20
C LEU A 128 0.37 -16.03 14.51
N LYS A 129 1.26 -17.02 14.66
CA LYS A 129 2.69 -16.76 14.82
C LYS A 129 3.31 -16.16 13.57
N VAL A 130 2.98 -16.65 12.38
CA VAL A 130 3.42 -16.06 11.09
C VAL A 130 2.97 -14.61 11.00
N TYR A 131 1.67 -14.35 11.23
CA TYR A 131 1.12 -12.99 11.21
C TYR A 131 1.84 -12.05 12.18
N LYS A 132 2.03 -12.45 13.44
CA LYS A 132 2.73 -11.63 14.45
C LYS A 132 4.17 -11.32 14.06
N ASN A 133 4.87 -12.27 13.45
CA ASN A 133 6.22 -12.04 12.96
C ASN A 133 6.25 -11.03 11.81
N CYS A 134 5.31 -11.15 10.86
CA CYS A 134 5.19 -10.20 9.76
C CYS A 134 4.89 -8.77 10.26
N VAL A 135 3.95 -8.62 11.20
CA VAL A 135 3.64 -7.32 11.81
C VAL A 135 4.85 -6.75 12.55
N ALA A 136 5.58 -7.57 13.30
CA ALA A 136 6.79 -7.12 13.98
C ALA A 136 7.85 -6.61 12.99
N GLU A 137 7.96 -7.22 11.80
CA GLU A 137 8.87 -6.74 10.76
C GLU A 137 8.40 -5.43 10.14
N ALA A 138 7.09 -5.28 9.86
CA ALA A 138 6.50 -4.04 9.37
C ALA A 138 6.83 -2.85 10.30
N THR A 139 6.72 -3.04 11.62
CA THR A 139 6.99 -1.98 12.60
C THR A 139 8.46 -1.56 12.70
N LYS A 140 9.40 -2.37 12.18
CA LYS A 140 10.81 -1.96 12.08
C LYS A 140 11.03 -1.02 10.91
N GLN A 141 10.33 -1.25 9.79
CA GLN A 141 10.40 -0.38 8.61
C GLN A 141 9.84 1.02 8.91
N ASP A 142 8.74 1.10 9.66
CA ASP A 142 8.15 2.38 10.10
C ASP A 142 9.13 3.26 10.88
N LYS A 143 9.99 2.66 11.72
CA LYS A 143 11.01 3.42 12.49
C LYS A 143 12.07 4.02 11.58
N VAL A 144 12.53 3.26 10.59
CA VAL A 144 13.53 3.73 9.62
C VAL A 144 12.98 4.87 8.76
N TYR A 145 11.71 4.78 8.34
CA TYR A 145 11.06 5.83 7.56
C TYR A 145 10.87 7.12 8.38
N CYS A 146 10.50 7.00 9.66
CA CYS A 146 10.36 8.15 10.57
C CYS A 146 11.71 8.84 10.83
N ASP A 147 12.80 8.07 10.98
CA ASP A 147 14.14 8.60 11.21
C ASP A 147 14.70 9.31 9.96
N LEU A 148 14.44 8.77 8.75
CA LEU A 148 14.83 9.41 7.48
C LEU A 148 14.05 10.70 7.19
N GLN A 149 12.75 10.74 7.51
CA GLN A 149 11.94 11.97 7.40
C GLN A 149 12.43 13.08 8.33
N THR A 150 12.90 12.72 9.53
CA THR A 150 13.45 13.70 10.47
C THR A 150 14.74 14.33 9.91
N LEU A 151 15.57 13.54 9.22
CA LEU A 151 16.83 14.00 8.62
C LEU A 151 16.65 14.85 7.35
N GLU A 152 15.58 14.63 6.57
CA GLU A 152 15.26 15.47 5.40
C GLU A 152 14.67 16.82 5.82
N ILE A 153 13.81 16.85 6.85
CA ILE A 153 13.23 18.10 7.38
C ILE A 153 14.29 18.99 8.04
N GLU A 154 15.29 18.41 8.71
CA GLU A 154 16.39 19.17 9.33
C GLU A 154 17.40 19.74 8.32
N ARG A 155 17.37 19.31 7.06
CA ARG A 155 18.29 19.79 6.01
C ARG A 155 17.79 21.02 5.24
N ASP A 156 16.51 21.33 5.34
CA ASP A 156 15.88 22.47 4.67
C ASP A 156 15.74 23.71 5.59
N TYR A 157 16.47 23.74 6.72
CA TYR A 157 16.60 24.90 7.63
C TYR A 157 18.04 25.39 7.80
#